data_AF-A0A972IQY3-F1
#
_entry.id   AF-A0A972IQY3-F1
#
_cell.length_a   1.000
_cell.length_b   1.000
_cell.length_c   1.000
_cell.angle_alpha   90.00
_cell.angle_beta   90.00
_cell.angle_gamma   90.00
#
_symmetry.space_group_name_H-M   'P 1'
#
loop_
_entity.id
_entity.type
_entity.pdbx_description
1 polymer ?
#
loop_
_entity_poly.entity_id
_entity_poly.type
_entity_poly.pdbx_seq_one_letter_code
_entity_poly.pdbx_strand_id
1 'polypeptide(L)'
;MKNRTKEILRDGFGSLINNAAAIRGAKSGPLWLTIVMFVLSILLPIIPIFTAQATINGSYFLSNYSYGLEKYITAIGLDLKENRGAEMIIDEDRLLTITENGAPVNVAEFGTVKEYASYTNSVTGEYNFLVYYVDAPILSDKRLINTNLATLVYTKGTTTPSTANENVYRPSYMILYRNGIYVALYKNSSVDPIAASYVGDFKATKPTNTFLSDLLTVKNKEGNLVTPDLYNNEYNLGVLNNFKRVLDDSYETEKVNKMWASSGIYAAIFLGLGLLMGFLMWILTRGKNNPNNYFSWWLCQKVEARLAFSPALITFIVGFFLASQAPLIYIMTLGVRVMWISMKELRPIQA
;
A
#
# COMPACT_ATOMS: atom_id res chain seq x y z
N MET A 1 28.81 -3.81 37.89
CA MET A 1 27.39 -3.40 37.79
C MET A 1 26.81 -3.35 39.22
N LYS A 2 26.35 -2.18 39.70
CA LYS A 2 25.84 -2.02 41.09
C LYS A 2 24.61 -2.93 41.32
N ASN A 3 24.45 -3.50 42.52
CA ASN A 3 23.36 -4.45 42.85
C ASN A 3 21.97 -3.91 42.51
N ARG A 4 21.74 -2.62 42.76
CA ARG A 4 20.50 -1.90 42.40
C ARG A 4 20.21 -1.91 40.89
N THR A 5 21.24 -1.82 40.05
CA THR A 5 21.08 -1.87 38.58
C THR A 5 20.68 -3.28 38.12
N LYS A 6 21.21 -4.34 38.76
CA LYS A 6 20.84 -5.72 38.47
C LYS A 6 19.37 -5.99 38.82
N GLU A 7 18.89 -5.49 39.95
CA GLU A 7 17.48 -5.63 40.37
C GLU A 7 16.53 -4.88 39.43
N ILE A 8 16.88 -3.65 39.03
CA ILE A 8 16.09 -2.86 38.07
C ILE A 8 15.98 -3.58 36.73
N LEU A 9 17.07 -4.16 36.22
CA LEU A 9 17.06 -4.92 34.98
C LEU A 9 16.29 -6.25 35.13
N ARG A 10 16.46 -6.95 36.25
CA ARG A 10 15.71 -8.19 36.53
C ARG A 10 14.21 -7.92 36.57
N ASP A 11 13.76 -6.85 37.21
CA ASP A 11 12.34 -6.52 37.29
C ASP A 11 11.80 -5.97 35.95
N GLY A 12 12.65 -5.30 35.16
CA GLY A 12 12.33 -4.87 33.80
C GLY A 12 12.15 -6.03 32.82
N PHE A 13 13.13 -6.95 32.72
CA PHE A 13 12.97 -8.14 31.87
C PHE A 13 11.99 -9.15 32.47
N GLY A 14 11.88 -9.20 33.79
CA GLY A 14 10.87 -9.98 34.50
C GLY A 14 9.45 -9.54 34.14
N SER A 15 9.23 -8.26 33.81
CA SER A 15 7.94 -7.76 33.31
C SER A 15 7.62 -8.21 31.89
N LEU A 16 8.47 -8.99 31.21
CA LEU A 16 8.09 -9.66 29.96
C LEU A 16 7.24 -10.91 30.19
N ILE A 17 7.48 -11.59 31.32
CA ILE A 17 6.93 -12.92 31.61
C ILE A 17 5.96 -12.86 32.80
N ASN A 18 6.24 -12.00 33.79
CA ASN A 18 5.50 -11.96 35.04
C ASN A 18 4.86 -10.58 35.28
N ASN A 19 3.55 -10.61 35.49
CA ASN A 19 2.72 -9.47 35.79
C ASN A 19 3.03 -8.82 37.16
N ALA A 20 3.42 -9.62 38.17
CA ALA A 20 3.87 -9.09 39.46
C ALA A 20 5.18 -8.29 39.34
N ALA A 21 6.08 -8.69 38.43
CA ALA A 21 7.32 -7.96 38.15
C ALA A 21 7.03 -6.60 37.48
N ALA A 22 5.98 -6.51 36.64
CA ALA A 22 5.54 -5.24 36.08
C ALA A 22 5.05 -4.26 37.16
N ILE A 23 4.28 -4.75 38.14
CA ILE A 23 3.78 -3.93 39.25
C ILE A 23 4.93 -3.49 40.17
N ARG A 24 5.84 -4.41 40.55
CA ARG A 24 7.03 -4.06 41.34
C ARG A 24 7.90 -3.04 40.61
N GLY A 25 8.21 -3.31 39.35
CA GLY A 25 8.98 -2.43 38.49
C GLY A 25 8.35 -1.05 38.32
N ALA A 26 7.02 -0.94 38.24
CA ALA A 26 6.34 0.35 38.17
C ALA A 26 6.42 1.16 39.47
N LYS A 27 6.47 0.49 40.63
CA LYS A 27 6.57 1.13 41.95
C LYS A 27 8.00 1.55 42.31
N SER A 28 8.97 0.66 42.11
CA SER A 28 10.36 0.84 42.57
C SER A 28 11.35 1.22 41.47
N GLY A 29 10.98 0.99 40.20
CA GLY A 29 11.85 1.21 39.06
C GLY A 29 11.94 2.68 38.63
N PRO A 30 13.01 3.04 37.92
CA PRO A 30 13.19 4.40 37.46
C PRO A 30 12.15 4.77 36.37
N LEU A 31 11.75 6.04 36.35
CA LEU A 31 10.76 6.55 35.41
C LEU A 31 11.20 6.41 33.95
N TRP A 32 12.48 6.69 33.67
CA TRP A 32 13.02 6.63 32.31
C TRP A 32 12.84 5.24 31.67
N LEU A 33 13.02 4.15 32.43
CA LEU A 33 12.85 2.79 31.91
C LEU A 33 11.40 2.52 31.50
N THR A 34 10.46 3.05 32.27
CA THR A 34 9.02 2.93 31.98
C THR A 34 8.65 3.71 30.73
N ILE A 35 9.21 4.91 30.54
CA ILE A 35 9.03 5.71 29.33
C ILE A 35 9.59 4.96 28.11
N VAL A 36 10.79 4.40 28.22
CA VAL A 36 11.40 3.61 27.13
C VAL A 36 10.53 2.40 26.78
N MET A 37 10.04 1.65 27.77
CA MET A 37 9.14 0.52 27.54
C MET A 37 7.83 0.94 26.89
N PHE A 38 7.25 2.07 27.30
CA PHE A 38 6.05 2.63 26.69
C PHE A 38 6.28 2.96 25.22
N VAL A 39 7.34 3.73 24.91
CA VAL A 39 7.70 4.10 23.54
C VAL A 39 7.95 2.86 22.68
N LEU A 40 8.73 1.90 23.17
CA LEU A 40 8.97 0.66 22.45
C LEU A 40 7.69 -0.18 22.28
N SER A 41 6.76 -0.12 23.23
CA SER A 41 5.49 -0.83 23.12
C SER A 41 4.61 -0.33 21.98
N ILE A 42 4.78 0.95 21.60
CA ILE A 42 4.12 1.57 20.44
C ILE A 42 4.90 1.30 19.16
N LEU A 43 6.23 1.43 19.18
CA LEU A 43 7.05 1.33 17.97
C LEU A 43 7.23 -0.10 17.45
N LEU A 44 7.46 -1.08 18.33
CA LEU A 44 7.75 -2.45 17.92
C LEU A 44 6.65 -3.10 17.07
N PRO A 45 5.34 -2.97 17.40
CA PRO A 45 4.26 -3.51 16.58
C PRO A 45 4.10 -2.82 15.23
N ILE A 46 4.59 -1.58 15.09
CA ILE A 46 4.49 -0.81 13.85
C ILE A 46 5.49 -1.29 12.81
N ILE A 47 6.68 -1.77 13.23
CA ILE A 47 7.73 -2.21 12.31
C ILE A 47 7.22 -3.21 11.26
N PRO A 48 6.55 -4.33 11.61
CA PRO A 48 6.05 -5.25 10.59
C PRO A 48 5.01 -4.63 9.65
N ILE A 49 4.18 -3.69 10.15
CA ILE A 49 3.20 -2.95 9.34
C ILE A 49 3.92 -2.04 8.33
N PHE A 50 4.93 -1.32 8.82
CA PHE A 50 5.77 -0.42 8.01
C PHE A 50 6.49 -1.21 6.91
N THR A 51 7.13 -2.34 7.25
CA THR A 51 7.82 -3.18 6.26
C THR A 51 6.86 -3.76 5.24
N ALA A 52 5.65 -4.17 5.63
CA ALA A 52 4.67 -4.71 4.71
C ALA A 52 4.24 -3.69 3.65
N GLN A 53 4.04 -2.42 4.05
CA GLN A 53 3.75 -1.34 3.09
C GLN A 53 4.96 -1.03 2.19
N ALA A 54 6.17 -1.04 2.74
CA ALA A 54 7.40 -0.78 1.99
C ALA A 54 7.70 -1.83 0.91
N THR A 55 7.19 -3.06 1.07
CA THR A 55 7.36 -4.15 0.08
C THR A 55 6.33 -4.14 -1.05
N ILE A 56 5.31 -3.27 -1.02
CA ILE A 56 4.29 -3.23 -2.07
C ILE A 56 4.88 -2.55 -3.31
N ASN A 57 4.90 -3.28 -4.42
CA ASN A 57 5.31 -2.79 -5.72
C ASN A 57 4.10 -2.37 -6.55
N GLY A 58 4.26 -1.33 -7.38
CA GLY A 58 3.20 -0.86 -8.27
C GLY A 58 2.78 -1.94 -9.25
N SER A 59 3.73 -2.70 -9.79
CA SER A 59 3.53 -3.84 -10.69
C SER A 59 2.78 -5.03 -10.10
N TYR A 60 2.46 -5.04 -8.79
CA TYR A 60 1.71 -6.12 -8.16
C TYR A 60 0.33 -6.37 -8.80
N PHE A 61 -0.31 -5.34 -9.37
CA PHE A 61 -1.59 -5.53 -10.09
C PHE A 61 -1.46 -6.40 -11.35
N LEU A 62 -0.23 -6.58 -11.86
CA LEU A 62 0.12 -7.43 -13.01
C LEU A 62 0.63 -8.82 -12.61
N SER A 63 0.72 -9.15 -11.32
CA SER A 63 1.36 -10.39 -10.85
C SER A 63 0.59 -11.65 -11.23
N ASN A 64 -0.73 -11.55 -11.32
CA ASN A 64 -1.62 -12.70 -11.53
C ASN A 64 -2.17 -12.78 -12.95
N TYR A 65 -2.18 -11.67 -13.69
CA TYR A 65 -2.77 -11.59 -15.01
C TYR A 65 -2.08 -10.51 -15.85
N SER A 66 -1.60 -10.88 -17.04
CA SER A 66 -1.18 -9.91 -18.05
C SER A 66 -2.22 -9.73 -19.15
N TYR A 67 -3.11 -10.71 -19.38
CA TYR A 67 -4.17 -10.67 -20.41
C TYR A 67 -3.66 -10.19 -21.80
N GLY A 68 -2.43 -10.55 -22.19
CA GLY A 68 -1.85 -10.14 -23.47
C GLY A 68 -1.31 -8.70 -23.49
N LEU A 69 -1.26 -8.01 -22.35
CA LEU A 69 -0.71 -6.66 -22.20
C LEU A 69 0.73 -6.56 -22.70
N GLU A 70 1.53 -7.62 -22.55
CA GLU A 70 2.89 -7.68 -23.11
C GLU A 70 2.91 -7.45 -24.62
N LYS A 71 1.94 -8.02 -25.34
CA LYS A 71 1.80 -7.86 -26.79
C LYS A 71 1.23 -6.49 -27.13
N TYR A 72 0.24 -6.01 -26.37
CA TYR A 72 -0.41 -4.73 -26.63
C TYR A 72 0.53 -3.55 -26.43
N ILE A 73 1.30 -3.54 -25.33
CA ILE A 73 2.28 -2.49 -25.04
C ILE A 73 3.40 -2.51 -26.06
N THR A 74 3.88 -3.70 -26.45
CA THR A 74 4.93 -3.82 -27.47
C THR A 74 4.45 -3.32 -28.82
N ALA A 75 3.25 -3.70 -29.26
CA ALA A 75 2.68 -3.25 -30.53
C ALA A 75 2.50 -1.73 -30.56
N ILE A 76 1.95 -1.14 -29.50
CA ILE A 76 1.80 0.32 -29.39
C ILE A 76 3.14 1.01 -29.36
N GLY A 77 4.12 0.45 -28.64
CA GLY A 77 5.44 1.06 -28.55
C GLY A 77 6.17 1.10 -29.89
N LEU A 78 6.12 0.00 -30.64
CA LEU A 78 6.67 -0.07 -31.99
C LEU A 78 5.95 0.88 -32.95
N ASP A 79 4.61 0.93 -32.94
CA ASP A 79 3.84 1.86 -33.79
C ASP A 79 4.19 3.33 -33.51
N LEU A 80 4.29 3.71 -32.22
CA LEU A 80 4.66 5.07 -31.83
C LEU A 80 6.07 5.45 -32.27
N LYS A 81 7.03 4.51 -32.17
CA LYS A 81 8.43 4.73 -32.56
C LYS A 81 8.62 4.77 -34.08
N GLU A 82 8.04 3.81 -34.79
CA GLU A 82 8.32 3.58 -36.22
C GLU A 82 7.45 4.45 -37.12
N ASN A 83 6.16 4.60 -36.80
CA ASN A 83 5.21 5.27 -37.69
C ASN A 83 4.92 6.73 -37.30
N ARG A 84 5.13 7.09 -36.03
CA ARG A 84 4.65 8.38 -35.48
C ARG A 84 5.76 9.28 -34.95
N GLY A 85 6.99 8.78 -34.81
CA GLY A 85 8.11 9.53 -34.23
C GLY A 85 7.80 10.13 -32.85
N ALA A 86 6.88 9.51 -32.11
CA ALA A 86 6.31 10.05 -30.90
C ALA A 86 7.18 9.63 -29.69
N GLU A 87 7.87 10.57 -29.07
CA GLU A 87 8.62 10.33 -27.85
C GLU A 87 7.80 10.79 -26.64
N MET A 88 7.57 9.87 -25.69
CA MET A 88 7.04 10.23 -24.37
C MET A 88 8.22 10.63 -23.49
N ILE A 89 8.25 11.89 -23.07
CA ILE A 89 9.31 12.44 -22.22
C ILE A 89 8.71 12.77 -20.86
N ILE A 90 9.27 12.19 -19.80
CA ILE A 90 8.94 12.53 -18.42
C ILE A 90 10.07 13.43 -17.90
N ASP A 91 9.71 14.66 -17.53
CA ASP A 91 10.64 15.64 -16.99
C ASP A 91 9.97 16.37 -15.83
N GLU A 92 10.71 16.61 -14.75
CA GLU A 92 10.24 17.32 -13.55
C GLU A 92 8.80 16.98 -13.12
N ASP A 93 8.52 15.69 -12.91
CA ASP A 93 7.21 15.17 -12.44
C ASP A 93 6.05 15.30 -13.43
N ARG A 94 6.33 15.67 -14.68
CA ARG A 94 5.33 15.86 -15.73
C ARG A 94 5.72 15.23 -17.04
N LEU A 95 4.70 14.90 -17.82
CA LEU A 95 4.85 14.37 -19.16
C LEU A 95 4.80 15.53 -20.16
N LEU A 96 5.93 15.81 -20.83
CA LEU A 96 6.16 17.04 -21.59
C LEU A 96 5.78 16.96 -23.08
N THR A 97 5.79 15.76 -23.66
CA THR A 97 5.58 15.59 -25.11
C THR A 97 4.70 14.39 -25.39
N ILE A 98 3.62 14.62 -26.13
CA ILE A 98 2.78 13.59 -26.74
C ILE A 98 2.45 14.05 -28.15
N THR A 99 2.79 13.25 -29.15
CA THR A 99 2.23 13.41 -30.50
C THR A 99 0.80 12.86 -30.49
N GLU A 100 -0.17 13.75 -30.24
CA GLU A 100 -1.58 13.39 -30.08
C GLU A 100 -2.21 12.85 -31.37
N ASN A 101 -3.14 11.89 -31.25
CA ASN A 101 -3.87 11.36 -32.41
C ASN A 101 -5.38 11.28 -32.15
N GLY A 102 -6.16 11.68 -33.15
CA GLY A 102 -7.62 11.65 -33.06
C GLY A 102 -8.22 12.93 -32.47
N ALA A 103 -9.54 13.07 -32.66
CA ALA A 103 -10.24 14.28 -32.26
C ALA A 103 -10.34 14.37 -30.72
N PRO A 104 -10.11 15.56 -30.14
CA PRO A 104 -10.32 15.78 -28.71
C PRO A 104 -11.78 15.49 -28.33
N VAL A 105 -11.97 14.64 -27.33
CA VAL A 105 -13.29 14.35 -26.75
C VAL A 105 -13.34 14.98 -25.36
N ASN A 106 -14.31 15.87 -25.14
CA ASN A 106 -14.54 16.40 -23.81
C ASN A 106 -15.32 15.40 -22.97
N VAL A 107 -14.71 14.96 -21.87
CA VAL A 107 -15.34 14.11 -20.87
C VAL A 107 -15.61 14.96 -19.64
N ALA A 108 -16.83 14.89 -19.12
CA ALA A 108 -17.21 15.57 -17.89
C ALA A 108 -16.21 15.22 -16.78
N GLU A 109 -15.76 16.21 -16.00
CA GLU A 109 -14.76 16.10 -14.92
C GLU A 109 -13.30 15.84 -15.34
N PHE A 110 -13.01 15.31 -16.54
CA PHE A 110 -11.64 15.10 -17.05
C PHE A 110 -11.12 16.23 -17.94
N GLY A 111 -12.03 17.02 -18.51
CA GLY A 111 -11.70 17.98 -19.55
C GLY A 111 -11.49 17.25 -20.88
N THR A 112 -10.51 17.70 -21.65
CA THR A 112 -10.24 17.17 -22.99
C THR A 112 -9.40 15.90 -22.91
N VAL A 113 -9.99 14.79 -23.32
CA VAL A 113 -9.34 13.48 -23.46
C VAL A 113 -9.02 13.26 -24.93
N LYS A 114 -7.79 12.87 -25.21
CA LYS A 114 -7.35 12.54 -26.57
C LYS A 114 -6.89 11.10 -26.61
N GLU A 115 -7.23 10.41 -27.68
CA GLU A 115 -6.57 9.14 -27.94
C GLU A 115 -5.09 9.42 -28.23
N TYR A 116 -4.24 8.48 -27.82
CA TYR A 116 -2.83 8.53 -28.15
C TYR A 116 -2.43 7.35 -29.01
N ALA A 117 -2.85 6.15 -28.61
CA ALA A 117 -2.62 4.93 -29.37
C ALA A 117 -3.68 3.87 -29.07
N SER A 118 -3.83 2.93 -29.98
CA SER A 118 -4.77 1.83 -29.84
C SER A 118 -4.22 0.57 -30.48
N TYR A 119 -4.54 -0.58 -29.91
CA TYR A 119 -4.26 -1.87 -30.52
C TYR A 119 -5.57 -2.61 -30.81
N THR A 120 -5.83 -2.85 -32.09
CA THR A 120 -7.02 -3.56 -32.59
C THR A 120 -6.69 -5.01 -32.92
N ASN A 121 -7.63 -5.90 -32.64
CA ASN A 121 -7.57 -7.28 -33.13
C ASN A 121 -7.78 -7.29 -34.65
N SER A 122 -6.82 -7.81 -35.41
CA SER A 122 -6.93 -7.91 -36.87
C SER A 122 -8.03 -8.86 -37.34
N VAL A 123 -8.50 -9.77 -36.48
CA VAL A 123 -9.52 -10.76 -36.81
C VAL A 123 -10.93 -10.25 -36.48
N THR A 124 -11.14 -9.68 -35.29
CA THR A 124 -12.47 -9.23 -34.85
C THR A 124 -12.74 -7.74 -35.12
N GLY A 125 -11.69 -6.95 -35.41
CA GLY A 125 -11.79 -5.50 -35.54
C GLY A 125 -12.00 -4.76 -34.21
N GLU A 126 -12.07 -5.46 -33.08
CA GLU A 126 -12.29 -4.89 -31.75
C GLU A 126 -11.00 -4.33 -31.15
N TYR A 127 -11.11 -3.29 -30.33
CA TYR A 127 -9.98 -2.70 -29.62
C TYR A 127 -9.60 -3.54 -28.40
N ASN A 128 -8.43 -4.18 -28.37
CA ASN A 128 -7.99 -4.90 -27.16
C ASN A 128 -7.37 -3.97 -26.12
N PHE A 129 -6.70 -2.90 -26.58
CA PHE A 129 -6.05 -1.95 -25.69
C PHE A 129 -6.12 -0.53 -26.23
N LEU A 130 -6.43 0.43 -25.35
CA LEU A 130 -6.56 1.85 -25.67
C LEU A 130 -5.67 2.69 -24.77
N VAL A 131 -4.95 3.65 -25.34
CA VAL A 131 -4.11 4.60 -24.62
C VAL A 131 -4.64 6.00 -24.85
N TYR A 132 -4.96 6.68 -23.76
CA TYR A 132 -5.45 8.05 -23.77
C TYR A 132 -4.45 8.98 -23.12
N TYR A 133 -4.49 10.24 -23.54
CA TYR A 133 -3.84 11.35 -22.87
C TYR A 133 -4.85 12.35 -22.36
N VAL A 134 -4.60 12.87 -21.17
CA VAL A 134 -5.37 13.94 -20.55
C VAL A 134 -4.40 15.00 -20.03
N ASP A 135 -4.50 16.23 -20.54
CA ASP A 135 -3.77 17.39 -20.03
C ASP A 135 -4.44 17.94 -18.75
N ALA A 136 -4.55 17.08 -17.75
CA ALA A 136 -5.08 17.37 -16.43
C ALA A 136 -4.19 16.69 -15.37
N PRO A 137 -4.18 17.21 -14.12
CA PRO A 137 -3.54 16.46 -13.03
C PRO A 137 -4.30 15.15 -12.80
N ILE A 138 -3.59 14.14 -12.33
CA ILE A 138 -4.15 12.84 -12.00
C ILE A 138 -5.20 12.99 -10.90
N LEU A 139 -6.36 12.37 -11.13
CA LEU A 139 -7.40 12.26 -10.11
C LEU A 139 -7.01 11.15 -9.12
N SER A 140 -7.15 11.45 -7.84
CA SER A 140 -6.88 10.48 -6.77
C SER A 140 -7.98 9.41 -6.66
N ASP A 141 -9.19 9.68 -7.14
CA ASP A 141 -10.33 8.76 -7.04
C ASP A 141 -10.46 7.84 -8.27
N LYS A 142 -10.06 6.58 -8.09
CA LYS A 142 -10.20 5.49 -9.08
C LYS A 142 -11.65 5.29 -9.55
N ARG A 143 -12.65 5.58 -8.73
CA ARG A 143 -14.07 5.38 -9.07
C ARG A 143 -14.51 6.40 -10.11
N LEU A 144 -14.16 7.67 -9.92
CA LEU A 144 -14.48 8.75 -10.86
C LEU A 144 -13.78 8.54 -12.21
N ILE A 145 -12.52 8.09 -12.20
CA ILE A 145 -11.77 7.70 -13.41
C ILE A 145 -12.51 6.60 -14.16
N ASN A 146 -12.83 5.50 -13.46
CA ASN A 146 -13.49 4.38 -14.09
C ASN A 146 -14.87 4.74 -14.64
N THR A 147 -15.71 5.46 -13.90
CA THR A 147 -17.08 5.73 -14.33
C THR A 147 -17.13 6.59 -15.59
N ASN A 148 -16.37 7.69 -15.64
CA ASN A 148 -16.45 8.65 -16.73
C ASN A 148 -15.69 8.20 -17.99
N LEU A 149 -14.57 7.47 -17.84
CA LEU A 149 -13.80 6.97 -18.99
C LEU A 149 -14.25 5.59 -19.46
N ALA A 150 -14.85 4.76 -18.60
CA ALA A 150 -15.51 3.53 -19.06
C ALA A 150 -16.63 3.85 -20.06
N THR A 151 -17.35 4.96 -19.92
CA THR A 151 -18.36 5.37 -20.92
C THR A 151 -17.73 5.66 -22.28
N LEU A 152 -16.56 6.29 -22.33
CA LEU A 152 -15.88 6.62 -23.59
C LEU A 152 -15.26 5.37 -24.23
N VAL A 153 -14.66 4.50 -23.42
CA VAL A 153 -14.15 3.18 -23.82
C VAL A 153 -15.29 2.29 -24.30
N TYR A 154 -16.47 2.38 -23.69
CA TYR A 154 -17.69 1.67 -24.10
C TYR A 154 -18.15 2.12 -25.49
N THR A 155 -18.25 3.42 -25.74
CA THR A 155 -18.66 3.94 -27.05
C THR A 155 -17.71 3.54 -28.18
N LYS A 156 -16.41 3.40 -27.87
CA LYS A 156 -15.38 3.08 -28.87
C LYS A 156 -15.11 1.60 -29.05
N GLY A 157 -15.26 0.80 -27.99
CA GLY A 157 -14.99 -0.63 -27.97
C GLY A 157 -16.04 -1.50 -28.64
N THR A 158 -17.21 -0.95 -28.98
CA THR A 158 -18.33 -1.71 -29.57
C THR A 158 -18.61 -1.35 -31.02
N THR A 159 -18.84 -2.37 -31.85
CA THR A 159 -19.43 -2.22 -33.19
C THR A 159 -20.95 -1.93 -33.14
N THR A 160 -21.60 -2.14 -31.99
CA THR A 160 -23.02 -1.85 -31.74
C THR A 160 -23.22 -1.23 -30.36
N PRO A 161 -23.46 0.08 -30.24
CA PRO A 161 -23.72 0.72 -28.95
C PRO A 161 -25.12 0.34 -28.45
N SER A 162 -25.22 -0.71 -27.63
CA SER A 162 -26.47 -1.03 -26.93
C SER A 162 -26.63 -0.12 -25.71
N THR A 163 -27.73 0.59 -25.63
CA THR A 163 -28.17 1.27 -24.41
C THR A 163 -28.66 0.22 -23.41
N ALA A 164 -27.93 0.10 -22.29
CA ALA A 164 -28.28 -0.66 -21.09
C ALA A 164 -28.10 -2.20 -21.12
N ASN A 165 -27.22 -2.68 -20.24
CA ASN A 165 -27.27 -3.98 -19.54
C ASN A 165 -26.96 -5.31 -20.25
N GLU A 166 -26.36 -5.36 -21.44
CA GLU A 166 -25.96 -6.65 -22.04
C GLU A 166 -24.47 -6.73 -22.36
N ASN A 167 -23.78 -7.71 -21.78
CA ASN A 167 -22.67 -8.46 -22.37
C ASN A 167 -21.66 -7.76 -23.29
N VAL A 168 -21.26 -6.53 -22.97
CA VAL A 168 -20.37 -5.72 -23.84
C VAL A 168 -18.89 -6.00 -23.56
N TYR A 169 -18.15 -6.29 -24.63
CA TYR A 169 -16.69 -6.37 -24.60
C TYR A 169 -16.07 -5.00 -24.24
N ARG A 170 -15.17 -4.99 -23.25
CA ARG A 170 -14.49 -3.78 -22.79
C ARG A 170 -12.98 -3.89 -23.03
N PRO A 171 -12.38 -3.00 -23.84
CA PRO A 171 -10.94 -2.89 -23.99
C PRO A 171 -10.26 -2.65 -22.63
N SER A 172 -9.09 -3.24 -22.44
CA SER A 172 -8.16 -2.72 -21.42
C SER A 172 -7.70 -1.33 -21.83
N TYR A 173 -7.39 -0.46 -20.87
CA TYR A 173 -6.96 0.89 -21.22
C TYR A 173 -5.94 1.47 -20.26
N MET A 174 -5.17 2.43 -20.77
CA MET A 174 -4.21 3.24 -20.04
C MET A 174 -4.51 4.70 -20.28
N ILE A 175 -4.41 5.50 -19.23
CA ILE A 175 -4.54 6.96 -19.30
C ILE A 175 -3.24 7.55 -18.79
N LEU A 176 -2.63 8.36 -19.63
CA LEU A 176 -1.49 9.20 -19.30
C LEU A 176 -2.05 10.55 -18.90
N TYR A 177 -1.86 10.90 -17.63
CA TYR A 177 -2.12 12.24 -17.12
C TYR A 177 -0.87 13.08 -17.26
N ARG A 178 -1.03 14.40 -17.12
CA ARG A 178 0.12 15.32 -17.09
C ARG A 178 1.16 14.95 -16.04
N ASN A 179 0.77 14.41 -14.89
CA ASN A 179 1.66 14.11 -13.75
C ASN A 179 1.55 12.66 -13.24
N GLY A 180 0.96 11.74 -14.02
CA GLY A 180 0.83 10.35 -13.58
C GLY A 180 0.21 9.43 -14.62
N ILE A 181 -0.05 8.20 -14.20
CA ILE A 181 -0.56 7.13 -15.05
C ILE A 181 -1.67 6.37 -14.35
N TYR A 182 -2.69 6.02 -15.13
CA TYR A 182 -3.74 5.09 -14.73
C TYR A 182 -3.78 3.92 -15.70
N VAL A 183 -3.92 2.70 -15.17
CA VAL A 183 -4.08 1.50 -16.00
C VAL A 183 -5.25 0.70 -15.46
N ALA A 184 -6.16 0.30 -16.35
CA ALA A 184 -7.23 -0.63 -16.05
C ALA A 184 -7.15 -1.83 -17.00
N LEU A 185 -7.12 -3.02 -16.41
CA LEU A 185 -7.14 -4.28 -17.14
C LEU A 185 -8.53 -4.90 -17.06
N TYR A 186 -9.06 -5.27 -18.21
CA TYR A 186 -10.25 -6.08 -18.35
C TYR A 186 -9.85 -7.50 -18.75
N LYS A 187 -10.69 -8.47 -18.36
CA LYS A 187 -10.48 -9.87 -18.73
C LYS A 187 -10.78 -10.07 -20.23
N ASN A 188 -9.89 -10.75 -20.93
CA ASN A 188 -10.09 -11.20 -22.32
C ASN A 188 -11.19 -12.26 -22.39
N SER A 189 -12.46 -11.88 -22.31
CA SER A 189 -13.70 -12.66 -22.57
C SER A 189 -14.88 -12.29 -21.67
N SER A 190 -14.74 -11.38 -20.70
CA SER A 190 -15.81 -11.13 -19.72
C SER A 190 -16.54 -9.82 -19.97
N VAL A 191 -17.86 -9.92 -19.87
CA VAL A 191 -18.86 -8.85 -19.88
C VAL A 191 -18.65 -7.81 -18.76
N ASP A 192 -18.09 -8.23 -17.63
CA ASP A 192 -17.54 -7.42 -16.53
C ASP A 192 -16.92 -8.40 -15.49
N PRO A 193 -16.07 -7.99 -14.51
CA PRO A 193 -15.60 -6.64 -14.16
C PRO A 193 -14.10 -6.42 -14.46
N ILE A 194 -13.62 -5.18 -14.26
CA ILE A 194 -12.20 -4.80 -14.20
C ILE A 194 -11.43 -5.85 -13.38
N ALA A 195 -10.42 -6.46 -14.00
CA ALA A 195 -9.59 -7.46 -13.36
C ALA A 195 -8.61 -6.82 -12.37
N ALA A 196 -8.05 -5.66 -12.74
CA ALA A 196 -7.12 -4.91 -11.91
C ALA A 196 -7.05 -3.45 -12.36
N SER A 197 -6.80 -2.53 -11.41
CA SER A 197 -6.55 -1.12 -11.74
C SER A 197 -5.42 -0.51 -10.91
N TYR A 198 -4.67 0.39 -11.53
CA TYR A 198 -3.49 1.04 -11.00
C TYR A 198 -3.55 2.55 -11.18
N VAL A 199 -3.04 3.29 -10.20
CA VAL A 199 -2.83 4.74 -10.22
C VAL A 199 -1.42 4.98 -9.70
N GLY A 200 -0.63 5.77 -10.40
CA GLY A 200 0.72 6.20 -10.00
C GLY A 200 1.01 7.64 -10.44
N ASP A 201 1.96 8.29 -9.78
CA ASP A 201 2.42 9.64 -10.13
C ASP A 201 3.86 9.61 -10.68
N PHE A 202 4.25 10.63 -11.43
CA PHE A 202 5.60 10.67 -12.02
C PHE A 202 6.67 11.29 -11.11
N LYS A 203 6.34 11.64 -9.86
CA LYS A 203 7.24 12.42 -8.98
C LYS A 203 8.53 11.72 -8.59
N ALA A 204 8.47 10.39 -8.47
CA ALA A 204 9.61 9.57 -8.13
C ALA A 204 10.20 8.86 -9.36
N THR A 205 9.60 9.06 -10.53
CA THR A 205 10.13 8.51 -11.79
C THR A 205 11.38 9.31 -12.14
N LYS A 206 12.49 8.61 -12.39
CA LYS A 206 13.73 9.30 -12.81
C LYS A 206 13.42 10.14 -14.06
N PRO A 207 14.03 11.32 -14.21
CA PRO A 207 13.97 12.06 -15.46
C PRO A 207 14.68 11.24 -16.51
N THR A 208 13.92 10.39 -17.20
CA THR A 208 14.38 9.67 -18.37
C THR A 208 13.90 10.45 -19.57
N ASN A 209 14.87 10.94 -20.33
CA ASN A 209 14.64 11.76 -21.52
C ASN A 209 13.73 11.09 -22.56
N THR A 210 13.39 9.80 -22.43
CA THR A 210 12.45 9.08 -23.31
C THR A 210 11.85 7.83 -22.64
N PHE A 211 10.67 7.92 -22.02
CA PHE A 211 9.90 6.79 -21.45
C PHE A 211 9.65 5.67 -22.47
N LEU A 212 9.34 6.02 -23.72
CA LEU A 212 9.06 5.05 -24.78
C LEU A 212 10.32 4.29 -25.25
N SER A 213 11.45 4.99 -25.34
CA SER A 213 12.72 4.38 -25.77
C SER A 213 13.23 3.40 -24.72
N ASP A 214 13.13 3.76 -23.44
CA ASP A 214 13.51 2.89 -22.33
C ASP A 214 12.61 1.66 -22.24
N LEU A 215 11.32 1.83 -22.52
CA LEU A 215 10.35 0.74 -22.56
C LEU A 215 10.72 -0.32 -23.61
N LEU A 216 11.11 0.12 -24.82
CA LEU A 216 11.45 -0.74 -25.95
C LEU A 216 12.88 -1.26 -25.92
N THR A 217 13.74 -0.74 -25.05
CA THR A 217 15.13 -1.21 -24.93
C THR A 217 15.19 -2.45 -24.07
N VAL A 218 15.11 -3.63 -24.71
CA VAL A 218 15.19 -4.94 -24.05
C VAL A 218 16.59 -5.52 -24.18
N LYS A 219 17.13 -6.00 -23.05
CA LYS A 219 18.40 -6.75 -23.01
C LYS A 219 18.13 -8.20 -22.59
N ASN A 220 18.84 -9.13 -23.22
CA ASN A 220 18.81 -10.54 -22.84
C ASN A 220 19.57 -10.76 -21.51
N LYS A 221 19.58 -11.99 -21.00
CA LYS A 221 20.26 -12.35 -19.74
C LYS A 221 21.79 -12.10 -19.77
N GLU A 222 22.38 -12.01 -20.96
CA GLU A 222 23.81 -11.77 -21.19
C GLU A 222 24.13 -10.28 -21.39
N GLY A 223 23.12 -9.40 -21.38
CA GLY A 223 23.27 -7.96 -21.56
C GLY A 223 23.23 -7.47 -23.01
N ASN A 224 23.03 -8.38 -23.98
CA ASN A 224 22.91 -8.04 -25.40
C ASN A 224 21.51 -7.51 -25.71
N LEU A 225 21.41 -6.56 -26.65
CA LEU A 225 20.12 -6.02 -27.09
C LEU A 225 19.33 -7.08 -27.85
N VAL A 226 18.07 -7.28 -27.47
CA VAL A 226 17.13 -8.15 -28.19
C VAL A 226 16.53 -7.36 -29.35
N THR A 227 16.46 -7.97 -30.52
CA THR A 227 15.86 -7.35 -31.71
C THR A 227 14.38 -7.09 -31.49
N PRO A 228 13.88 -5.86 -31.74
CA PRO A 228 12.47 -5.55 -31.63
C PRO A 228 11.60 -6.39 -32.57
N ASP A 229 10.71 -7.20 -32.02
CA ASP A 229 9.75 -8.00 -32.78
C ASP A 229 8.52 -8.34 -31.93
N LEU A 230 7.32 -8.11 -32.47
CA LEU A 230 6.04 -8.39 -31.83
C LEU A 230 5.79 -9.90 -31.64
N TYR A 231 6.39 -10.75 -32.49
CA TYR A 231 6.25 -12.20 -32.40
C TYR A 231 7.31 -12.85 -31.51
N ASN A 232 8.32 -12.09 -31.08
CA ASN A 232 9.34 -12.56 -30.15
C ASN A 232 8.84 -12.47 -28.70
N ASN A 233 8.57 -13.63 -28.11
CA ASN A 233 8.09 -13.71 -26.73
C ASN A 233 9.10 -13.16 -25.69
N GLU A 234 10.41 -13.34 -25.92
CA GLU A 234 11.43 -12.80 -25.01
C GLU A 234 11.44 -11.28 -25.03
N TYR A 235 11.30 -10.68 -26.21
CA TYR A 235 11.20 -9.23 -26.37
C TYR A 235 9.94 -8.68 -25.69
N ASN A 236 8.77 -9.27 -25.94
CA ASN A 236 7.50 -8.87 -25.32
C ASN A 236 7.55 -8.93 -23.78
N LEU A 237 8.14 -9.99 -23.22
CA LEU A 237 8.33 -10.11 -21.77
C LEU A 237 9.32 -9.08 -21.22
N GLY A 238 10.37 -8.77 -21.97
CA GLY A 238 11.31 -7.70 -21.63
C GLY A 238 10.64 -6.33 -21.58
N VAL A 239 9.83 -6.00 -22.59
CA VAL A 239 9.03 -4.76 -22.63
C VAL A 239 8.07 -4.71 -21.45
N LEU A 240 7.38 -5.81 -21.13
CA LEU A 240 6.50 -5.88 -19.96
C LEU A 240 7.28 -5.66 -18.65
N ASN A 241 8.50 -6.19 -18.52
CA ASN A 241 9.31 -5.98 -17.31
C ASN A 241 9.80 -4.53 -17.19
N ASN A 242 10.17 -3.89 -18.31
CA ASN A 242 10.46 -2.47 -18.34
C ASN A 242 9.22 -1.64 -17.95
N PHE A 243 8.04 -2.03 -18.43
CA PHE A 243 6.79 -1.39 -18.03
C PHE A 243 6.49 -1.54 -16.54
N LYS A 244 6.66 -2.76 -15.99
CA LYS A 244 6.53 -3.03 -14.55
C LYS A 244 7.43 -2.13 -13.72
N ARG A 245 8.67 -1.90 -14.17
CA ARG A 245 9.60 -0.98 -13.51
C ARG A 245 9.08 0.44 -13.48
N VAL A 246 8.49 0.96 -14.55
CA VAL A 246 7.92 2.32 -14.52
C VAL A 246 6.68 2.38 -13.62
N LEU A 247 5.86 1.32 -13.57
CA LEU A 247 4.76 1.21 -12.61
C LEU A 247 5.26 1.17 -11.17
N ASP A 248 6.41 0.55 -10.91
CA ASP A 248 7.04 0.53 -9.58
C ASP A 248 7.60 1.91 -9.21
N ASP A 249 8.31 2.57 -10.12
CA ASP A 249 8.86 3.91 -9.93
C ASP A 249 7.75 4.95 -9.71
N SER A 250 6.64 4.84 -10.45
CA SER A 250 5.47 5.74 -10.30
C SER A 250 4.60 5.44 -9.07
N TYR A 251 4.82 4.31 -8.39
CA TYR A 251 4.12 3.97 -7.15
C TYR A 251 4.86 4.41 -5.89
N GLU A 252 6.12 4.84 -6.00
CA GLU A 252 6.98 5.13 -4.85
C GLU A 252 6.39 6.21 -3.94
N THR A 253 5.85 7.30 -4.51
CA THR A 253 5.23 8.38 -3.72
C THR A 253 4.04 7.87 -2.91
N GLU A 254 3.15 7.11 -3.55
CA GLU A 254 1.96 6.53 -2.93
C GLU A 254 2.35 5.50 -1.85
N LYS A 255 3.40 4.71 -2.10
CA LYS A 255 3.96 3.75 -1.15
C LYS A 255 4.48 4.46 0.10
N VAL A 256 5.28 5.50 -0.05
CA VAL A 256 5.82 6.28 1.08
C VAL A 256 4.68 6.93 1.88
N ASN A 257 3.68 7.51 1.19
CA ASN A 257 2.52 8.11 1.84
C ASN A 257 1.72 7.08 2.65
N LYS A 258 1.42 5.92 2.07
CA LYS A 258 0.71 4.82 2.76
C LYS A 258 1.49 4.26 3.93
N MET A 259 2.81 4.13 3.78
CA MET A 259 3.71 3.66 4.82
C MET A 259 3.62 4.58 6.04
N TRP A 260 3.79 5.89 5.87
CA TRP A 260 3.70 6.85 6.98
C TRP A 260 2.29 7.01 7.53
N ALA A 261 1.26 7.08 6.67
CA ALA A 261 -0.12 7.22 7.11
C ALA A 261 -0.57 6.02 7.93
N SER A 262 -0.31 4.79 7.44
CA SER A 262 -0.65 3.56 8.14
C SER A 262 0.08 3.47 9.49
N SER A 263 1.40 3.68 9.49
CA SER A 263 2.19 3.64 10.73
C SER A 263 1.75 4.71 11.74
N GLY A 264 1.42 5.92 11.28
CA GLY A 264 0.92 7.00 12.14
C GLY A 264 -0.44 6.69 12.76
N ILE A 265 -1.38 6.16 11.97
CA ILE A 265 -2.71 5.74 12.45
C ILE A 265 -2.57 4.64 13.51
N TYR A 266 -1.79 3.60 13.25
CA TYR A 266 -1.61 2.52 14.22
C TYR A 266 -0.83 2.96 15.47
N ALA A 267 0.13 3.87 15.34
CA ALA A 267 0.78 4.48 16.50
C ALA A 267 -0.23 5.19 17.41
N ALA A 268 -1.14 5.98 16.82
CA ALA A 268 -2.19 6.67 17.56
C ALA A 268 -3.15 5.68 18.23
N ILE A 269 -3.54 4.60 17.53
CA ILE A 269 -4.38 3.53 18.09
C ILE A 269 -3.69 2.86 19.27
N PHE A 270 -2.41 2.46 19.15
CA PHE A 270 -1.69 1.80 20.24
C PHE A 270 -1.47 2.72 21.44
N LEU A 271 -1.18 4.01 21.21
CA LEU A 271 -1.09 5.00 22.27
C LEU A 271 -2.44 5.18 22.99
N GLY A 272 -3.53 5.33 22.23
CA GLY A 272 -4.88 5.45 22.79
C GLY A 272 -5.29 4.20 23.57
N LEU A 273 -5.00 3.01 23.03
CA LEU A 273 -5.24 1.73 23.68
C LEU A 273 -4.46 1.62 24.98
N GLY A 274 -3.18 1.99 25.01
CA GLY A 274 -2.36 1.94 26.22
C GLY A 274 -2.89 2.87 27.31
N LEU A 275 -3.22 4.11 26.95
CA LEU A 275 -3.85 5.06 27.89
C LEU A 275 -5.18 4.53 28.44
N LEU A 276 -6.01 3.93 27.59
CA LEU A 276 -7.29 3.33 27.97
C LEU A 276 -7.10 2.11 28.87
N MET A 277 -6.12 1.23 28.59
CA MET A 277 -5.83 0.06 29.43
C MET A 277 -5.30 0.47 30.80
N GLY A 278 -4.45 1.50 30.87
CA GLY A 278 -4.00 2.07 32.14
C GLY A 278 -5.15 2.71 32.92
N PHE A 279 -6.09 3.35 32.22
CA PHE A 279 -7.32 3.89 32.82
C PHE A 279 -8.26 2.79 33.34
N LEU A 280 -8.46 1.71 32.59
CA LEU A 280 -9.25 0.55 33.03
C LEU A 280 -8.64 -0.08 34.29
N MET A 281 -7.32 -0.27 34.33
CA MET A 281 -6.64 -0.76 35.54
C MET A 281 -6.86 0.18 36.73
N TRP A 282 -6.88 1.49 36.51
CA TRP A 282 -7.18 2.45 37.57
C TRP A 282 -8.62 2.32 38.08
N ILE A 283 -9.62 2.13 37.21
CA ILE A 283 -11.00 1.89 37.65
C ILE A 283 -11.08 0.60 38.50
N LEU A 284 -10.45 -0.48 38.03
CA LEU A 284 -10.47 -1.78 38.71
C LEU A 284 -9.87 -1.74 40.12
N THR A 285 -8.89 -0.84 40.35
CA THR A 285 -8.33 -0.65 41.70
C THR A 285 -9.19 0.20 42.63
N ARG A 286 -10.17 0.98 42.12
CA ARG A 286 -11.03 1.86 42.93
C ARG A 286 -12.16 1.18 43.71
N GLY A 287 -12.27 -0.14 43.65
CA GLY A 287 -13.25 -0.89 44.45
C GLY A 287 -13.06 -0.67 45.95
N LYS A 288 -14.15 -0.47 46.70
CA LYS A 288 -14.13 -0.24 48.17
C LYS A 288 -13.43 -1.37 48.94
N ASN A 289 -13.54 -2.61 48.45
CA ASN A 289 -12.93 -3.81 49.04
C ASN A 289 -11.63 -4.24 48.32
N ASN A 290 -11.07 -3.38 47.47
CA ASN A 290 -9.82 -3.68 46.76
C ASN A 290 -8.62 -3.20 47.60
N PRO A 291 -7.70 -4.11 48.00
CA PRO A 291 -6.49 -3.73 48.74
C PRO A 291 -5.57 -2.80 47.93
N ASN A 292 -5.73 -2.71 46.61
CA ASN A 292 -4.92 -1.87 45.72
C ASN A 292 -5.52 -0.47 45.46
N ASN A 293 -6.53 -0.02 46.21
CA ASN A 293 -7.18 1.29 46.04
C ASN A 293 -6.24 2.51 46.23
N TYR A 294 -5.04 2.31 46.78
CA TYR A 294 -4.03 3.36 46.87
C TYR A 294 -3.30 3.64 45.54
N PHE A 295 -3.56 2.87 44.47
CA PHE A 295 -2.92 3.10 43.17
C PHE A 295 -3.41 4.41 42.55
N SER A 296 -2.50 5.36 42.35
CA SER A 296 -2.77 6.57 41.59
C SER A 296 -2.89 6.25 40.10
N TRP A 297 -3.63 7.08 39.35
CA TRP A 297 -3.77 6.92 37.90
C TRP A 297 -2.41 6.82 37.19
N TRP A 298 -1.45 7.66 37.59
CA TRP A 298 -0.08 7.62 37.06
C TRP A 298 0.67 6.34 37.37
N LEU A 299 0.42 5.70 38.52
CA LEU A 299 1.02 4.41 38.82
C LEU A 299 0.43 3.32 37.91
N CYS A 300 -0.88 3.35 37.66
CA CYS A 300 -1.53 2.43 36.72
C CYS A 300 -1.01 2.59 35.29
N GLN A 301 -0.74 3.82 34.84
CA GLN A 301 -0.11 4.06 33.53
C GLN A 301 1.33 3.52 33.46
N LYS A 302 2.11 3.64 34.55
CA LYS A 302 3.46 3.05 34.61
C LYS A 302 3.42 1.52 34.57
N VAL A 303 2.42 0.91 35.20
CA VAL A 303 2.19 -0.53 35.14
C VAL A 303 1.84 -0.94 33.72
N GLU A 304 0.91 -0.23 33.07
CA GLU A 304 0.52 -0.45 31.68
C GLU A 304 1.71 -0.42 30.73
N ALA A 305 2.51 0.64 30.78
CA ALA A 305 3.70 0.80 29.94
C ALA A 305 4.68 -0.38 30.02
N ARG A 306 4.83 -0.98 31.21
CA ARG A 306 5.69 -2.15 31.42
C ARG A 306 5.04 -3.45 30.96
N LEU A 307 3.72 -3.51 30.97
CA LEU A 307 2.95 -4.65 30.49
C LEU A 307 2.83 -4.66 28.97
N ALA A 308 2.64 -3.51 28.34
CA ALA A 308 2.47 -3.40 26.89
C ALA A 308 3.73 -3.81 26.12
N PHE A 309 4.90 -3.77 26.76
CA PHE A 309 6.16 -4.13 26.13
C PHE A 309 6.24 -5.60 25.66
N SER A 310 5.68 -6.58 26.37
CA SER A 310 5.74 -7.98 25.90
C SER A 310 4.73 -8.34 24.81
N PRO A 311 3.45 -7.90 24.87
CA PRO A 311 2.54 -7.89 23.73
C PRO A 311 3.17 -7.25 22.49
N ALA A 312 3.91 -6.16 22.67
CA ALA A 312 4.59 -5.49 21.58
C ALA A 312 5.71 -6.34 20.95
N LEU A 313 6.52 -6.98 21.78
CA LEU A 313 7.59 -7.88 21.34
C LEU A 313 7.02 -9.12 20.62
N ILE A 314 5.94 -9.69 21.14
CA ILE A 314 5.25 -10.82 20.50
C ILE A 314 4.71 -10.38 19.14
N THR A 315 4.07 -9.22 19.08
CA THR A 315 3.53 -8.68 17.82
C THR A 315 4.62 -8.38 16.81
N PHE A 316 5.77 -7.88 17.25
CA PHE A 316 6.92 -7.66 16.38
C PHE A 316 7.37 -8.98 15.73
N ILE A 317 7.57 -10.03 16.53
CA ILE A 317 8.05 -11.34 16.04
C ILE A 317 7.00 -11.99 15.12
N VAL A 318 5.75 -12.10 15.57
CA VAL A 318 4.69 -12.79 14.82
C VAL A 318 4.22 -11.94 13.63
N GLY A 319 4.27 -10.62 13.76
CA GLY A 319 3.85 -9.67 12.74
C GLY A 319 4.69 -9.71 11.47
N PHE A 320 5.95 -10.16 11.53
CA PHE A 320 6.71 -10.40 10.28
C PHE A 320 6.14 -11.54 9.44
N PHE A 321 5.53 -12.54 10.08
CA PHE A 321 4.87 -13.64 9.37
C PHE A 321 3.45 -13.28 8.94
N LEU A 322 2.75 -12.47 9.75
CA LEU A 322 1.33 -12.13 9.57
C LEU A 322 1.10 -10.62 9.69
N ALA A 323 1.74 -9.83 8.82
CA ALA A 323 1.75 -8.36 8.95
C ALA A 323 0.35 -7.73 8.92
N SER A 324 -0.57 -8.28 8.12
CA SER A 324 -1.97 -7.83 8.07
C SER A 324 -2.73 -8.03 9.38
N GLN A 325 -2.30 -8.98 10.21
CA GLN A 325 -2.92 -9.31 11.50
C GLN A 325 -2.15 -8.72 12.69
N ALA A 326 -1.01 -8.04 12.47
CA ALA A 326 -0.18 -7.49 13.53
C ALA A 326 -0.96 -6.56 14.50
N PRO A 327 -1.83 -5.63 14.03
CA PRO A 327 -2.63 -4.81 14.95
C PRO A 327 -3.55 -5.64 15.85
N LEU A 328 -4.20 -6.66 15.29
CA LEU A 328 -5.11 -7.53 16.03
C LEU A 328 -4.36 -8.35 17.08
N ILE A 329 -3.21 -8.91 16.71
CA ILE A 329 -2.34 -9.67 17.62
C ILE A 329 -1.94 -8.81 18.82
N TYR A 330 -1.55 -7.55 18.58
CA TYR A 330 -1.20 -6.62 19.66
C TYR A 330 -2.37 -6.36 20.61
N ILE A 331 -3.54 -6.03 20.05
CA ILE A 331 -4.74 -5.73 20.84
C ILE A 331 -5.14 -6.92 21.70
N MET A 332 -5.16 -8.12 21.13
CA MET A 332 -5.56 -9.34 21.85
C MET A 332 -4.55 -9.70 22.94
N THR A 333 -3.25 -9.69 22.63
CA THR A 333 -2.21 -10.04 23.61
C THR A 333 -2.14 -9.04 24.75
N LEU A 334 -2.31 -7.74 24.48
CA LEU A 334 -2.43 -6.72 25.52
C LEU A 334 -3.69 -6.93 26.36
N GLY A 335 -4.84 -7.16 25.73
CA GLY A 335 -6.11 -7.41 26.42
C GLY A 335 -6.04 -8.59 27.38
N VAL A 336 -5.56 -9.75 26.91
CA VAL A 336 -5.36 -10.95 27.75
C VAL A 336 -4.43 -10.65 28.93
N ARG A 337 -3.37 -9.87 28.69
CA ARG A 337 -2.40 -9.54 29.72
C ARG A 337 -2.97 -8.63 30.81
N VAL A 338 -3.74 -7.62 30.43
CA VAL A 338 -4.44 -6.71 31.37
C VAL A 338 -5.52 -7.49 32.13
N MET A 339 -6.28 -8.35 31.45
CA MET A 339 -7.26 -9.24 32.09
C MET A 339 -6.61 -10.15 33.12
N TRP A 340 -5.46 -10.78 32.80
CA TRP A 340 -4.72 -11.60 33.76
C TRP A 340 -4.36 -10.80 35.02
N ILE A 341 -3.86 -9.58 34.87
CA ILE A 341 -3.56 -8.72 36.03
C ILE A 341 -4.79 -8.42 36.87
N SER A 342 -5.92 -8.13 36.23
CA SER A 342 -7.16 -7.88 36.95
C SER A 342 -7.59 -9.09 37.79
N MET A 343 -7.39 -10.30 37.27
CA MET A 343 -7.84 -11.54 37.92
C MET A 343 -6.92 -12.04 39.03
N LYS A 344 -5.60 -11.88 38.89
CA LYS A 344 -4.62 -12.44 39.85
C LYS A 344 -4.04 -11.41 40.82
N GLU A 345 -3.62 -10.26 40.31
CA GLU A 345 -2.81 -9.30 41.09
C GLU A 345 -3.66 -8.17 41.69
N LEU A 346 -4.77 -7.82 41.02
CA LEU A 346 -5.67 -6.75 41.45
C LEU A 346 -6.99 -7.25 42.05
N ARG A 347 -7.07 -8.54 42.41
CA ARG A 347 -8.30 -9.18 42.91
C ARG A 347 -8.75 -8.52 44.22
N PRO A 348 -10.04 -8.20 44.38
CA PRO A 348 -10.58 -7.75 45.66
C PRO A 348 -10.53 -8.88 46.69
N ILE A 349 -10.34 -8.52 47.97
CA ILE A 349 -10.42 -9.49 49.07
C ILE A 349 -11.88 -9.94 49.15
N GLN A 350 -12.13 -11.24 49.03
CA GLN A 350 -13.45 -11.81 49.31
C GLN A 350 -13.67 -11.67 50.82
N ALA A 351 -14.69 -10.90 51.18
CA ALA A 351 -15.13 -10.75 52.57
C ALA A 351 -15.66 -12.08 53.12
#